data_AF-A0A430BBV0-F1
#
_entry.id   AF-A0A430BBV0-F1
#
_cell.length_a   1.000
_cell.length_b   1.000
_cell.length_c   1.000
_cell.angle_alpha   90.00
_cell.angle_beta   90.00
_cell.angle_gamma   90.00
#
_symmetry.space_group_name_H-M   'P 1'
#
loop_
_entity.id
_entity.type
_entity.pdbx_description
1 polymer ?
#
loop_
_entity_poly.entity_id
_entity_poly.type
_entity_poly.pdbx_seq_one_letter_code
_entity_poly.pdbx_strand_id
1 'polypeptide(L)'
;MLAGLLFAQQDADDRPGQLTATLPFGGVTIIEYQARLLIAAGAAQLVVVVGRLTPELLGALGRIGKRGIAVDAVRSAAEASAKLHPLARIVMLADGLITTQDVIDGFAEEGSDALLVVPDATAPTRYERLGGGTAWAGVARLDARRIADVAALPRDYNLQSTALRLADQARAAHVPLAEAMLRDGHGIEHSSAALAVRGKAVLAATVADRRNWFNAIVLAPLARALVPRLIERRAGTAGIALGGAAAAPPPAHTATSPRPSLIHTDATQDATHFTHSILTVPQQQQHHN
;
A
#
# COMPACT_ATOMS: atom_id res chain seq x y z
N MET A 1 -5.05 9.51 14.95
CA MET A 1 -3.72 9.71 14.34
C MET A 1 -3.18 8.36 13.91
N LEU A 2 -2.51 8.28 12.77
CA LEU A 2 -1.85 7.06 12.28
C LEU A 2 -0.33 7.12 12.59
N ALA A 3 0.22 6.00 13.04
CA ALA A 3 1.65 5.78 13.23
C ALA A 3 2.10 4.51 12.49
N GLY A 4 3.30 4.52 11.93
CA GLY A 4 3.91 3.33 11.35
C GLY A 4 4.85 2.65 12.34
N LEU A 5 4.81 1.31 12.40
CA LEU A 5 5.78 0.50 13.13
C LEU A 5 6.50 -0.43 12.14
N LEU A 6 7.83 -0.26 12.04
CA LEU A 6 8.71 -0.99 11.13
C LEU A 6 9.77 -1.76 11.93
N PHE A 7 10.34 -2.79 11.33
CA PHE A 7 11.42 -3.58 11.92
C PHE A 7 12.67 -3.60 11.02
N ALA A 8 13.84 -3.56 11.65
CA ALA A 8 15.15 -3.73 11.03
C ALA A 8 16.01 -4.56 11.99
N GLN A 9 15.65 -5.82 12.14
CA GLN A 9 16.21 -6.75 13.12
C GLN A 9 16.83 -7.98 12.47
N GLN A 10 16.31 -8.42 11.32
CA GLN A 10 16.74 -9.64 10.64
C GLN A 10 17.86 -9.37 9.64
N ASP A 11 18.80 -10.30 9.55
CA ASP A 11 19.83 -10.30 8.51
C ASP A 11 19.23 -10.70 7.16
N ALA A 12 19.94 -10.40 6.08
CA ALA A 12 19.61 -10.92 4.75
C ALA A 12 20.18 -12.32 4.58
N ASP A 13 19.35 -13.29 4.18
CA ASP A 13 19.72 -14.71 4.05
C ASP A 13 20.92 -14.92 3.12
N ASP A 14 21.02 -14.09 2.07
CA ASP A 14 22.06 -14.15 1.05
C ASP A 14 23.21 -13.16 1.26
N ARG A 15 23.16 -12.32 2.31
CA ARG A 15 24.23 -11.36 2.68
C ARG A 15 24.39 -11.22 4.20
N PRO A 16 25.18 -12.11 4.84
CA PRO A 16 25.47 -12.04 6.27
C PRO A 16 25.95 -10.65 6.72
N GLY A 17 25.43 -10.15 7.84
CA GLY A 17 25.77 -8.83 8.38
C GLY A 17 25.05 -7.65 7.72
N GLN A 18 24.43 -7.80 6.54
CA GLN A 18 23.47 -6.84 6.00
C GLN A 18 22.09 -7.08 6.62
N LEU A 19 21.36 -6.02 6.97
CA LEU A 19 19.97 -6.11 7.42
C LEU A 19 19.03 -6.30 6.23
N THR A 20 18.00 -7.13 6.36
CA THR A 20 16.95 -7.28 5.33
C THR A 20 16.30 -5.92 5.01
N ALA A 21 15.94 -5.15 6.03
CA ALA A 21 15.46 -3.77 5.90
C ALA A 21 16.32 -2.85 5.00
N THR A 22 17.62 -3.09 4.85
CA THR A 22 18.53 -2.29 3.99
C THR A 22 18.84 -2.94 2.63
N LEU A 23 18.18 -4.05 2.27
CA LEU A 23 18.28 -4.62 0.93
C LEU A 23 17.72 -3.67 -0.15
N PRO A 24 18.32 -3.64 -1.35
CA PRO A 24 17.90 -2.76 -2.43
C PRO A 24 16.59 -3.21 -3.08
N PHE A 25 15.61 -2.31 -3.14
CA PHE A 25 14.30 -2.50 -3.74
C PHE A 25 13.91 -1.27 -4.57
N GLY A 26 13.69 -1.43 -5.87
CA GLY A 26 13.16 -0.34 -6.73
C GLY A 26 13.99 0.96 -6.74
N GLY A 27 15.31 0.89 -6.49
CA GLY A 27 16.20 2.06 -6.41
C GLY A 27 16.28 2.72 -5.02
N VAL A 28 15.59 2.18 -4.01
CA VAL A 28 15.70 2.56 -2.59
C VAL A 28 15.99 1.31 -1.73
N THR A 29 15.97 1.41 -0.41
CA THR A 29 15.97 0.23 0.49
C THR A 29 14.54 -0.26 0.78
N ILE A 30 14.37 -1.52 1.23
CA ILE A 30 13.05 -2.04 1.68
C ILE A 30 12.43 -1.09 2.71
N ILE A 31 13.17 -0.65 3.72
CA ILE A 31 12.62 0.20 4.78
C ILE A 31 12.21 1.59 4.28
N GLU A 32 12.92 2.15 3.29
CA GLU A 32 12.50 3.40 2.63
C GLU A 32 11.24 3.24 1.77
N TYR A 33 11.02 2.04 1.22
CA TYR A 33 9.82 1.66 0.48
C TYR A 33 8.62 1.48 1.43
N GLN A 34 8.78 0.69 2.51
CA GLN A 34 7.76 0.49 3.53
C GLN A 34 7.35 1.82 4.20
N ALA A 35 8.32 2.64 4.60
CA ALA A 35 8.08 3.98 5.12
C ALA A 35 7.32 4.86 4.13
N ARG A 36 7.60 4.76 2.82
CA ARG A 36 6.86 5.50 1.79
C ARG A 36 5.38 5.09 1.76
N LEU A 37 5.07 3.79 1.86
CA LEU A 37 3.67 3.33 1.87
C LEU A 37 2.90 3.87 3.08
N LEU A 38 3.52 3.82 4.27
CA LEU A 38 2.94 4.34 5.51
C LEU A 38 2.74 5.86 5.48
N ILE A 39 3.71 6.61 4.95
CA ILE A 39 3.59 8.07 4.75
C ILE A 39 2.44 8.38 3.77
N ALA A 40 2.32 7.64 2.67
CA ALA A 40 1.25 7.82 1.69
C ALA A 40 -0.14 7.52 2.29
N ALA A 41 -0.23 6.52 3.17
CA ALA A 41 -1.44 6.20 3.94
C ALA A 41 -1.73 7.19 5.10
N GLY A 42 -0.94 8.26 5.24
CA GLY A 42 -1.19 9.33 6.22
C GLY A 42 -0.56 9.10 7.61
N ALA A 43 0.47 8.25 7.73
CA ALA A 43 1.23 8.13 8.99
C ALA A 43 1.88 9.47 9.34
N ALA A 44 1.69 9.94 10.58
CA ALA A 44 2.25 11.19 11.08
C ALA A 44 3.58 10.99 11.82
N GLN A 45 3.91 9.76 12.19
CA GLN A 45 5.20 9.37 12.75
C GLN A 45 5.54 7.91 12.39
N LEU A 46 6.84 7.59 12.37
CA LEU A 46 7.35 6.24 12.16
C LEU A 46 8.25 5.84 13.34
N VAL A 47 8.01 4.66 13.89
CA VAL A 47 8.88 4.02 14.88
C VAL A 47 9.52 2.81 14.22
N VAL A 48 10.84 2.70 14.34
CA VAL A 48 11.63 1.64 13.71
C VAL A 48 12.35 0.84 14.78
N VAL A 49 11.99 -0.43 14.91
CA VAL A 49 12.56 -1.36 15.90
C VAL A 49 13.84 -1.96 15.32
N VAL A 50 15.00 -1.61 15.88
CA VAL A 50 16.32 -1.94 15.34
C VAL A 50 17.07 -2.94 16.20
N GLY A 51 17.61 -4.00 15.59
CA GLY A 51 18.58 -4.87 16.25
C GLY A 51 19.94 -4.17 16.38
N ARG A 52 20.39 -3.54 15.30
CA ARG A 52 21.63 -2.77 15.23
C ARG A 52 21.47 -1.54 14.34
N LEU A 53 22.26 -0.50 14.59
CA LEU A 53 22.34 0.68 13.74
C LEU A 53 23.59 0.56 12.86
N THR A 54 23.40 0.17 11.60
CA THR A 54 24.48 0.17 10.59
C THR A 54 24.52 1.51 9.85
N PRO A 55 25.64 1.86 9.17
CA PRO A 55 25.71 3.07 8.35
C PRO A 55 24.64 3.14 7.27
N GLU A 56 24.28 2.00 6.67
CA GLU A 56 23.25 1.89 5.63
C GLU A 56 21.86 2.19 6.19
N LEU A 57 21.54 1.65 7.38
CA LEU A 57 20.28 1.91 8.06
C LEU A 57 20.18 3.37 8.52
N LEU A 58 21.24 3.92 9.13
CA LEU A 58 21.29 5.34 9.51
C LEU A 58 21.09 6.24 8.27
N GLY A 59 21.71 5.90 7.14
CA GLY A 59 21.52 6.58 5.87
C GLY A 59 20.07 6.49 5.36
N ALA A 60 19.44 5.32 5.46
CA ALA A 60 18.03 5.11 5.08
C ALA A 60 17.08 5.93 5.97
N LEU A 61 17.20 5.84 7.30
CA LEU A 61 16.41 6.62 8.26
C LEU A 61 16.56 8.13 8.01
N GLY A 62 17.79 8.61 7.76
CA GLY A 62 18.05 10.01 7.41
C GLY A 62 17.41 10.45 6.09
N ARG A 63 17.26 9.56 5.09
CA ARG A 63 16.53 9.84 3.85
C ARG A 63 15.00 9.83 4.04
N ILE A 64 14.49 9.01 4.96
CA ILE A 64 13.06 9.02 5.34
C ILE A 64 12.73 10.33 6.08
N GLY A 65 13.52 10.70 7.11
CA GLY A 65 13.29 11.92 7.90
C GLY A 65 13.33 13.21 7.09
N LYS A 66 14.15 13.27 6.02
CA LYS A 66 14.16 14.39 5.05
C LYS A 66 12.83 14.62 4.32
N ARG A 67 11.84 13.71 4.45
CA ARG A 67 10.48 13.86 3.93
C ARG A 67 9.54 14.62 4.89
N GLY A 68 10.04 15.08 6.04
CA GLY A 68 9.28 15.91 6.99
C GLY A 68 8.45 15.16 8.02
N ILE A 69 8.70 13.85 8.19
CA ILE A 69 8.05 12.99 9.19
C ILE A 69 9.00 12.66 10.34
N ALA A 70 8.48 12.54 11.55
CA ALA A 70 9.24 12.03 12.69
C ALA A 70 9.59 10.54 12.47
N VAL A 71 10.87 10.19 12.66
CA VAL A 71 11.38 8.81 12.54
C VAL A 71 12.26 8.51 13.74
N ASP A 72 11.76 7.64 14.63
CA ASP A 72 12.47 7.23 15.85
C ASP A 72 12.97 5.79 15.73
N ALA A 73 14.27 5.59 15.91
CA ALA A 73 14.85 4.25 16.05
C ALA A 73 14.81 3.81 17.52
N VAL A 74 14.28 2.62 17.79
CA VAL A 74 14.05 2.07 19.13
C VAL A 74 14.55 0.62 19.22
N ARG A 75 14.93 0.16 20.41
CA ARG A 75 15.48 -1.18 20.64
C ARG A 75 14.57 -2.11 21.45
N SER A 76 13.46 -1.58 21.98
CA SER A 76 12.57 -2.31 22.87
C SER A 76 11.10 -1.87 22.73
N ALA A 77 10.18 -2.72 23.20
CA ALA A 77 8.76 -2.39 23.33
C ALA A 77 8.51 -1.15 24.20
N ALA A 78 9.29 -0.99 25.28
CA ALA A 78 9.21 0.16 26.17
C ALA A 78 9.60 1.48 25.47
N GLU A 79 10.70 1.48 24.71
CA GLU A 79 11.08 2.64 23.89
C GLU A 79 10.05 2.92 22.80
N ALA A 80 9.53 1.89 22.12
CA ALA A 80 8.47 2.06 21.14
C ALA A 80 7.22 2.70 21.76
N SER A 81 6.74 2.16 22.89
CA SER A 81 5.58 2.68 23.62
C SER A 81 5.79 4.10 24.16
N ALA A 82 7.03 4.50 24.47
CA ALA A 82 7.34 5.87 24.92
C ALA A 82 7.38 6.89 23.76
N LYS A 83 7.58 6.42 22.51
CA LYS A 83 7.56 7.25 21.29
C LYS A 83 6.19 7.28 20.60
N LEU A 84 5.38 6.23 20.79
CA LEU A 84 4.04 6.13 20.22
C LEU A 84 3.07 7.05 20.96
N HIS A 85 2.27 7.82 20.21
CA HIS A 85 1.19 8.59 20.81
C HIS A 85 0.15 7.61 21.43
N PRO A 86 -0.32 7.81 22.68
CA PRO A 86 -1.18 6.82 23.35
C PRO A 86 -2.51 6.51 22.66
N LEU A 87 -2.99 7.43 21.80
CA LEU A 87 -4.19 7.27 20.96
C LEU A 87 -3.84 7.12 19.46
N ALA A 88 -2.64 6.63 19.14
CA ALA A 88 -2.28 6.29 17.77
C ALA A 88 -2.92 4.95 17.38
N ARG A 89 -3.50 4.92 16.18
CA ARG A 89 -3.66 3.68 15.41
C ARG A 89 -2.30 3.37 14.80
N ILE A 90 -1.84 2.13 14.95
CA ILE A 90 -0.54 1.68 14.46
C ILE A 90 -0.76 0.75 13.27
N VAL A 91 -0.08 1.00 12.16
CA VAL A 91 0.10 -0.01 11.11
C VAL A 91 1.51 -0.58 11.24
N MET A 92 1.57 -1.85 11.61
CA MET A 92 2.79 -2.62 11.83
C MET A 92 3.09 -3.48 10.60
N LEU A 93 4.30 -3.33 10.05
CA LEU A 93 4.77 -4.07 8.88
C LEU A 93 5.96 -4.96 9.25
N ALA A 94 5.99 -6.21 8.77
CA ALA A 94 7.11 -7.11 9.01
C ALA A 94 8.43 -6.62 8.40
N ASP A 95 9.56 -6.98 9.01
CA ASP A 95 10.88 -6.88 8.38
C ASP A 95 10.85 -7.66 7.05
N GLY A 96 11.33 -7.05 5.97
CA GLY A 96 11.27 -7.64 4.63
C GLY A 96 9.91 -7.65 3.93
N LEU A 97 8.81 -7.14 4.52
CA LEU A 97 7.51 -7.06 3.82
C LEU A 97 7.59 -6.20 2.54
N ILE A 98 7.19 -6.79 1.42
CA ILE A 98 6.85 -6.09 0.19
C ILE A 98 5.35 -6.26 -0.09
N THR A 99 4.64 -5.15 -0.35
CA THR A 99 3.19 -5.12 -0.61
C THR A 99 2.81 -3.86 -1.38
N THR A 100 1.61 -3.79 -1.95
CA THR A 100 1.08 -2.59 -2.64
C THR A 100 0.49 -1.56 -1.67
N GLN A 101 0.18 -0.35 -2.17
CA GLN A 101 -0.42 0.73 -1.38
C GLN A 101 -1.82 0.36 -0.88
N ASP A 102 -2.67 -0.23 -1.72
CA ASP A 102 -4.05 -0.61 -1.37
C ASP A 102 -4.13 -1.48 -0.10
N VAL A 103 -3.15 -2.37 0.12
CA VAL A 103 -3.06 -3.20 1.33
C VAL A 103 -2.79 -2.36 2.57
N ILE A 104 -1.96 -1.33 2.45
CA ILE A 104 -1.63 -0.44 3.57
C ILE A 104 -2.79 0.52 3.85
N ASP A 105 -3.45 1.05 2.81
CA ASP A 105 -4.59 1.94 2.94
C ASP A 105 -5.76 1.26 3.68
N GLY A 106 -6.11 0.02 3.32
CA GLY A 106 -7.14 -0.75 4.01
C GLY A 106 -6.83 -1.05 5.50
N PHE A 107 -5.56 -1.03 5.90
CA PHE A 107 -5.13 -1.15 7.30
C PHE A 107 -4.94 0.20 8.00
N ALA A 108 -4.83 1.30 7.24
CA ALA A 108 -4.78 2.66 7.74
C ALA A 108 -6.16 3.23 8.11
N GLU A 109 -7.24 2.64 7.57
CA GLU A 109 -8.63 2.93 7.94
C GLU A 109 -8.94 2.71 9.43
N GLU A 110 -10.03 3.33 9.90
CA GLU A 110 -10.52 3.18 11.27
C GLU A 110 -11.10 1.77 11.55
N GLY A 111 -11.04 1.36 12.83
CA GLY A 111 -11.55 0.07 13.29
C GLY A 111 -10.65 -0.56 14.37
N SER A 112 -11.06 -1.73 14.84
CA SER A 112 -10.37 -2.53 15.86
C SER A 112 -9.03 -3.09 15.36
N ASP A 113 -8.25 -3.68 16.28
CA ASP A 113 -7.11 -4.53 15.96
C ASP A 113 -7.47 -5.49 14.80
N ALA A 114 -6.58 -5.61 13.81
CA ALA A 114 -6.76 -6.46 12.63
C ALA A 114 -5.43 -7.03 12.15
N LEU A 115 -5.43 -8.28 11.70
CA LEU A 115 -4.27 -9.02 11.22
C LEU A 115 -4.53 -9.47 9.78
N LEU A 116 -3.61 -9.19 8.86
CA LEU A 116 -3.64 -9.78 7.52
C LEU A 116 -3.19 -11.23 7.63
N VAL A 117 -3.98 -12.19 7.16
CA VAL A 117 -3.74 -13.62 7.39
C VAL A 117 -3.86 -14.48 6.12
N VAL A 118 -3.19 -15.63 6.15
CA VAL A 118 -3.33 -16.74 5.21
C VAL A 118 -3.59 -18.05 5.98
N PRO A 119 -4.17 -19.09 5.36
CA PRO A 119 -4.29 -20.41 5.98
C PRO A 119 -2.91 -21.02 6.25
N ASP A 120 -2.68 -21.51 7.46
CA ASP A 120 -1.37 -21.99 7.93
C ASP A 120 -0.82 -23.18 7.12
N ALA A 121 -1.72 -24.03 6.61
CA ALA A 121 -1.39 -25.13 5.70
C ALA A 121 -0.77 -24.69 4.37
N THR A 122 -0.99 -23.44 3.97
CA THR A 122 -0.46 -22.81 2.75
C THR A 122 0.54 -21.69 3.03
N ALA A 123 0.76 -21.38 4.31
CA ALA A 123 1.61 -20.26 4.72
C ALA A 123 3.09 -20.57 4.43
N PRO A 124 3.83 -19.64 3.82
CA PRO A 124 5.28 -19.77 3.72
C PRO A 124 5.91 -19.80 5.13
N THR A 125 6.97 -20.60 5.32
CA THR A 125 7.63 -20.81 6.63
C THR A 125 8.04 -19.53 7.37
N ARG A 126 8.29 -18.44 6.63
CA ARG A 126 8.68 -17.11 7.15
C ARG A 126 7.51 -16.26 7.69
N TYR A 127 6.26 -16.73 7.58
CA TYR A 127 5.08 -16.04 8.10
C TYR A 127 4.87 -16.49 9.56
N GLU A 128 4.61 -15.53 10.45
CA GLU A 128 4.41 -15.82 11.88
C GLU A 128 3.11 -16.62 12.07
N ARG A 129 3.17 -17.82 12.65
CA ARG A 129 1.97 -18.63 12.90
C ARG A 129 1.16 -18.04 14.06
N LEU A 130 -0.15 -17.90 13.84
CA LEU A 130 -1.12 -17.39 14.81
C LEU A 130 -1.92 -18.54 15.44
N GLY A 131 -2.87 -18.23 16.32
CA GLY A 131 -3.88 -19.18 16.74
C GLY A 131 -4.79 -19.64 15.58
N GLY A 132 -5.48 -20.76 15.79
CA GLY A 132 -6.60 -21.17 14.94
C GLY A 132 -6.27 -21.63 13.52
N GLY A 133 -5.01 -21.97 13.21
CA GLY A 133 -4.63 -22.49 11.89
C GLY A 133 -4.47 -21.41 10.81
N THR A 134 -4.10 -20.19 11.23
CA THR A 134 -3.74 -19.08 10.34
C THR A 134 -2.30 -18.63 10.57
N ALA A 135 -1.71 -17.95 9.60
CA ALA A 135 -0.41 -17.29 9.74
C ALA A 135 -0.50 -15.83 9.26
N TRP A 136 0.25 -14.96 9.92
CA TRP A 136 0.29 -13.54 9.67
C TRP A 136 1.08 -13.21 8.40
N ALA A 137 0.42 -12.51 7.47
CA ALA A 137 0.98 -12.06 6.20
C ALA A 137 1.66 -10.68 6.29
N GLY A 138 2.22 -10.35 7.46
CA GLY A 138 3.15 -9.23 7.59
C GLY A 138 2.55 -7.82 7.69
N VAL A 139 1.22 -7.66 7.69
CA VAL A 139 0.53 -6.37 7.96
C VAL A 139 -0.43 -6.52 9.13
N ALA A 140 -0.37 -5.62 10.10
CA ALA A 140 -1.32 -5.56 11.21
C ALA A 140 -1.73 -4.11 11.51
N ARG A 141 -3.00 -3.90 11.86
CA ARG A 141 -3.52 -2.69 12.48
C ARG A 141 -3.66 -2.98 13.96
N LEU A 142 -3.05 -2.15 14.80
CA LEU A 142 -3.02 -2.31 16.25
C LEU A 142 -3.35 -0.99 16.94
N ASP A 143 -4.06 -1.05 18.05
CA ASP A 143 -4.14 0.06 19.00
C ASP A 143 -2.78 0.26 19.71
N ALA A 144 -2.39 1.51 20.00
CA ALA A 144 -1.15 1.82 20.71
C ALA A 144 -1.05 1.13 22.08
N ARG A 145 -2.18 0.85 22.73
CA ARG A 145 -2.24 0.02 23.94
C ARG A 145 -1.60 -1.35 23.74
N ARG A 146 -1.65 -1.98 22.57
CA ARG A 146 -1.00 -3.28 22.34
C ARG A 146 0.50 -3.21 22.51
N ILE A 147 1.13 -2.12 22.08
CA ILE A 147 2.57 -1.92 22.27
C ILE A 147 2.88 -1.61 23.74
N ALA A 148 2.00 -0.90 24.44
CA ALA A 148 2.10 -0.70 25.89
C ALA A 148 1.90 -2.00 26.70
N ASP A 149 0.97 -2.87 26.30
CA ASP A 149 0.74 -4.19 26.89
C ASP A 149 2.02 -5.06 26.72
N VAL A 150 2.68 -5.04 25.55
CA VAL A 150 3.99 -5.70 25.36
C VAL A 150 5.10 -5.04 26.18
N ALA A 151 5.09 -3.71 26.32
CA ALA A 151 6.09 -2.98 27.11
C ALA A 151 6.03 -3.30 28.62
N ALA A 152 4.90 -3.83 29.11
CA ALA A 152 4.74 -4.31 30.48
C ALA A 152 5.26 -5.75 30.71
N LEU A 153 5.62 -6.47 29.65
CA LEU A 153 6.16 -7.84 29.71
C LEU A 153 7.71 -7.86 29.83
N PRO A 154 8.33 -9.03 30.11
CA PRO A 154 9.78 -9.17 30.15
C PRO A 154 10.49 -8.66 28.88
N ARG A 155 11.64 -8.00 29.06
CA ARG A 155 12.34 -7.23 28.01
C ARG A 155 12.98 -8.08 26.91
N ASP A 156 13.12 -9.37 27.14
CA ASP A 156 13.68 -10.38 26.24
C ASP A 156 12.67 -10.85 25.17
N TYR A 157 11.39 -10.52 25.32
CA TYR A 157 10.35 -10.91 24.36
C TYR A 157 10.44 -10.11 23.06
N ASN A 158 10.32 -10.81 21.92
CA ASN A 158 10.26 -10.16 20.61
C ASN A 158 8.96 -9.35 20.48
N LEU A 159 9.10 -8.05 20.20
CA LEU A 159 7.96 -7.13 20.09
C LEU A 159 6.95 -7.55 19.01
N GLN A 160 7.40 -7.95 17.81
CA GLN A 160 6.52 -8.32 16.71
C GLN A 160 5.68 -9.56 17.09
N SER A 161 6.33 -10.67 17.42
CA SER A 161 5.66 -11.93 17.80
C SER A 161 4.73 -11.76 19.00
N THR A 162 5.13 -10.96 20.00
CA THR A 162 4.33 -10.76 21.21
C THR A 162 3.14 -9.84 20.96
N ALA A 163 3.29 -8.78 20.17
CA ALA A 163 2.19 -7.91 19.78
C ALA A 163 1.14 -8.67 18.96
N LEU A 164 1.57 -9.53 18.01
CA LEU A 164 0.67 -10.39 17.24
C LEU A 164 -0.09 -11.37 18.14
N ARG A 165 0.60 -12.02 19.08
CA ARG A 165 -0.02 -12.94 20.04
C ARG A 165 -1.06 -12.25 20.93
N LEU A 166 -0.75 -11.07 21.46
CA LEU A 166 -1.70 -10.29 22.27
C LEU A 166 -2.90 -9.80 21.45
N ALA A 167 -2.68 -9.39 20.19
CA ALA A 167 -3.76 -8.99 19.28
C ALA A 167 -4.69 -10.17 18.95
N ASP A 168 -4.13 -11.34 18.62
CA ASP A 168 -4.88 -12.57 18.34
C ASP A 168 -5.68 -13.04 19.57
N GLN A 169 -5.08 -13.02 20.76
CA GLN A 169 -5.76 -13.28 22.04
C GLN A 169 -6.87 -12.27 22.34
N ALA A 170 -6.69 -11.00 21.96
CA ALA A 170 -7.69 -9.95 22.04
C ALA A 170 -8.79 -10.04 20.95
N ARG A 171 -8.78 -11.09 20.11
CA ARG A 171 -9.70 -11.31 18.99
C ARG A 171 -9.63 -10.22 17.93
N ALA A 172 -8.41 -9.82 17.55
CA ALA A 172 -8.18 -9.00 16.37
C ALA A 172 -8.86 -9.60 15.13
N ALA A 173 -9.41 -8.74 14.27
CA ALA A 173 -10.09 -9.17 13.06
C ALA A 173 -9.09 -9.82 12.08
N HIS A 174 -9.33 -11.07 11.71
CA HIS A 174 -8.55 -11.78 10.70
C HIS A 174 -9.02 -11.36 9.31
N VAL A 175 -8.20 -10.58 8.60
CA VAL A 175 -8.45 -10.13 7.23
C VAL A 175 -7.74 -11.12 6.29
N PRO A 176 -8.47 -11.92 5.48
CA PRO A 176 -7.83 -12.87 4.59
C PRO A 176 -7.10 -12.13 3.45
N LEU A 177 -5.85 -12.52 3.19
CA LEU A 177 -5.08 -12.02 2.07
C LEU A 177 -5.70 -12.49 0.75
N ALA A 178 -6.19 -11.55 -0.06
CA ALA A 178 -6.79 -11.86 -1.35
C ALA A 178 -5.75 -12.38 -2.37
N GLU A 179 -6.13 -13.34 -3.21
CA GLU A 179 -5.24 -13.87 -4.25
C GLU A 179 -4.72 -12.80 -5.23
N ALA A 180 -5.49 -11.74 -5.45
CA ALA A 180 -5.04 -10.60 -6.26
C ALA A 180 -3.77 -9.98 -5.67
N MET A 181 -3.74 -9.72 -4.37
CA MET A 181 -2.59 -9.14 -3.66
C MET A 181 -1.36 -10.07 -3.75
N LEU A 182 -1.56 -11.40 -3.67
CA LEU A 182 -0.50 -12.38 -3.90
C LEU A 182 0.07 -12.32 -5.31
N ARG A 183 -0.78 -12.17 -6.34
CA ARG A 183 -0.35 -11.98 -7.75
C ARG A 183 0.38 -10.65 -7.97
N ASP A 184 -0.06 -9.60 -7.28
CA ASP A 184 0.61 -8.29 -7.24
C ASP A 184 1.93 -8.33 -6.44
N GLY A 185 2.31 -9.51 -5.94
CA GLY A 185 3.63 -9.81 -5.37
C GLY A 185 3.72 -9.60 -3.87
N HIS A 186 2.60 -9.41 -3.16
CA HIS A 186 2.57 -9.31 -1.70
C HIS A 186 3.33 -10.48 -1.03
N GLY A 187 4.22 -10.15 -0.11
CA GLY A 187 4.83 -11.08 0.82
C GLY A 187 6.13 -10.57 1.43
N ILE A 188 6.51 -11.19 2.54
CA ILE A 188 7.80 -10.98 3.22
C ILE A 188 8.95 -11.50 2.34
N GLU A 189 10.15 -10.94 2.41
CA GLU A 189 11.33 -11.46 1.71
C GLU A 189 12.65 -11.04 2.37
N HIS A 190 13.59 -11.98 2.50
CA HIS A 190 14.87 -11.81 3.20
C HIS A 190 16.09 -12.09 2.32
N SER A 191 15.92 -12.70 1.13
CA SER A 191 16.96 -12.82 0.12
C SER A 191 16.85 -11.71 -0.93
N SER A 192 17.97 -11.06 -1.26
CA SER A 192 18.04 -10.08 -2.33
C SER A 192 17.71 -10.64 -3.72
N ALA A 193 18.05 -11.91 -3.98
CA ALA A 193 17.76 -12.58 -5.25
C ALA A 193 16.25 -12.81 -5.42
N ALA A 194 15.59 -13.33 -4.39
CA ALA A 194 14.14 -13.52 -4.37
C ALA A 194 13.39 -12.18 -4.39
N LEU A 195 13.90 -11.17 -3.66
CA LEU A 195 13.39 -9.80 -3.65
C LEU A 195 13.41 -9.16 -5.04
N ALA A 196 14.47 -9.38 -5.83
CA ALA A 196 14.56 -8.87 -7.20
C ALA A 196 13.57 -9.53 -8.18
N VAL A 197 13.09 -10.74 -7.88
CA VAL A 197 12.01 -11.40 -8.63
C VAL A 197 10.65 -10.88 -8.19
N ARG A 198 10.35 -10.94 -6.88
CA ARG A 198 9.08 -10.48 -6.29
C ARG A 198 8.82 -9.00 -6.53
N GLY A 199 9.85 -8.17 -6.43
CA GLY A 199 9.77 -6.73 -6.63
C GLY A 199 9.37 -6.32 -8.04
N LYS A 200 9.59 -7.15 -9.08
CA LYS A 200 9.09 -6.85 -10.42
C LYS A 200 7.56 -6.86 -10.49
N ALA A 201 6.91 -7.82 -9.81
CA ALA A 201 5.45 -7.89 -9.73
C ALA A 201 4.89 -6.69 -8.98
N VAL A 202 5.47 -6.36 -7.81
CA VAL A 202 5.01 -5.25 -6.98
C VAL A 202 5.22 -3.91 -7.66
N LEU A 203 6.37 -3.69 -8.32
CA LEU A 203 6.62 -2.48 -9.08
C LEU A 203 5.69 -2.38 -10.30
N ALA A 204 5.37 -3.49 -10.98
CA ALA A 204 4.41 -3.50 -12.08
C ALA A 204 2.98 -3.17 -11.60
N ALA A 205 2.52 -3.77 -10.50
CA ALA A 205 1.24 -3.44 -9.87
C ALA A 205 1.20 -1.97 -9.40
N THR A 206 2.29 -1.48 -8.81
CA THR A 206 2.43 -0.07 -8.39
C THR A 206 2.43 0.89 -9.61
N VAL A 207 2.96 0.49 -10.77
CA VAL A 207 2.87 1.29 -12.02
C VAL A 207 1.46 1.28 -12.62
N ALA A 208 0.71 0.18 -12.44
CA ALA A 208 -0.69 0.10 -12.85
C ALA A 208 -1.60 0.99 -11.97
N ASP A 209 -1.31 1.07 -10.66
CA ASP A 209 -2.00 1.98 -9.74
C ASP A 209 -1.62 3.46 -10.03
N ARG A 210 -2.58 4.20 -10.57
CA ARG A 210 -2.40 5.58 -11.05
C ARG A 210 -2.44 6.64 -9.95
N ARG A 211 -2.56 6.27 -8.67
CA ARG A 211 -2.68 7.24 -7.58
C ARG A 211 -1.31 7.82 -7.17
N ASN A 212 -0.97 8.93 -7.84
CA ASN A 212 -0.12 10.04 -7.36
C ASN A 212 1.42 9.87 -7.30
N TRP A 213 2.00 8.67 -7.30
CA TRP A 213 3.46 8.53 -7.09
C TRP A 213 4.33 8.87 -8.32
N PHE A 214 3.88 8.58 -9.54
CA PHE A 214 4.65 8.85 -10.77
C PHE A 214 4.91 10.36 -10.93
N ASN A 215 3.94 11.19 -10.55
CA ASN A 215 4.04 12.64 -10.60
C ASN A 215 5.03 13.19 -9.54
N ALA A 216 4.99 12.63 -8.32
CA ALA A 216 5.79 13.12 -7.19
C ALA A 216 7.26 12.65 -7.17
N ILE A 217 7.58 11.50 -7.78
CA ILE A 217 8.94 10.89 -7.69
C ILE A 217 9.66 10.81 -9.04
N VAL A 218 8.93 10.58 -10.15
CA VAL A 218 9.55 10.54 -11.50
C VAL A 218 9.42 11.91 -12.15
N LEU A 219 8.21 12.46 -12.20
CA LEU A 219 7.95 13.74 -12.87
C LEU A 219 8.49 14.94 -12.08
N ALA A 220 8.41 14.96 -10.76
CA ALA A 220 8.87 16.11 -9.96
C ALA A 220 10.38 16.43 -10.10
N PRO A 221 11.35 15.48 -9.98
CA PRO A 221 12.75 15.81 -10.21
C PRO A 221 13.04 16.10 -11.70
N LEU A 222 12.37 15.41 -12.63
CA LEU A 222 12.53 15.65 -14.06
C LEU A 222 12.05 17.06 -14.45
N ALA A 223 10.87 17.47 -13.96
CA ALA A 223 10.33 18.81 -14.09
C ALA A 223 11.23 19.83 -13.39
N ARG A 224 11.72 19.56 -12.17
CA ARG A 224 12.65 20.48 -11.47
C ARG A 224 13.98 20.66 -12.20
N ALA A 225 14.40 19.70 -13.03
CA ALA A 225 15.59 19.78 -13.89
C ALA A 225 15.33 20.39 -15.28
N LEU A 226 14.10 20.30 -15.80
CA LEU A 226 13.70 20.79 -17.13
C LEU A 226 13.07 22.19 -17.09
N VAL A 227 12.28 22.52 -16.06
CA VAL A 227 11.61 23.82 -15.90
C VAL A 227 12.60 25.00 -15.91
N PRO A 228 13.74 24.98 -15.18
CA PRO A 228 14.73 26.05 -15.27
C PRO A 228 15.26 26.21 -16.70
N ARG A 229 15.56 25.11 -17.37
CA ARG A 229 16.13 25.11 -18.74
C ARG A 229 15.13 25.53 -19.83
N LEU A 230 13.83 25.33 -19.62
CA LEU A 230 12.80 25.87 -20.51
C LEU A 230 12.56 27.38 -20.27
N ILE A 231 12.68 27.84 -19.03
CA ILE A 231 12.59 29.27 -18.69
C ILE A 231 13.80 30.04 -19.22
N GLU A 232 15.02 29.52 -19.01
CA GLU A 232 16.27 30.07 -19.57
C GLU A 232 16.24 30.16 -21.10
N ARG A 233 15.64 29.17 -21.78
CA ARG A 233 15.47 29.18 -23.25
C ARG A 233 14.34 30.06 -23.76
N ARG A 234 13.48 30.61 -22.88
CA ARG A 234 12.33 31.45 -23.28
C ARG A 234 12.38 32.88 -22.73
N ALA A 235 13.35 33.20 -21.87
CA ALA A 235 13.68 34.55 -21.41
C ALA A 235 14.70 35.28 -22.33
N GLY A 236 14.94 34.78 -23.55
CA GLY A 236 16.01 35.22 -24.43
C GLY A 236 15.61 35.38 -25.90
N THR A 237 14.50 36.07 -26.20
CA THR A 237 14.28 36.68 -27.53
C THR A 237 13.19 37.75 -27.46
N ALA A 238 13.60 38.99 -27.20
CA ALA A 238 12.85 40.15 -27.70
C ALA A 238 12.97 40.14 -29.24
N GLY A 239 11.88 39.93 -29.96
CA GLY A 239 11.98 39.69 -31.41
C GLY A 239 10.72 39.24 -32.14
N ILE A 240 9.53 39.64 -31.71
CA ILE A 240 8.33 39.58 -32.58
C ILE A 240 7.66 40.95 -32.60
N ALA A 241 8.22 41.81 -33.44
CA ALA A 241 7.56 43.01 -33.96
C ALA A 241 7.64 42.93 -35.49
N LEU A 242 6.57 42.41 -36.12
CA LEU A 242 6.14 42.56 -37.52
C LEU A 242 5.03 41.53 -37.80
N GLY A 243 3.98 41.92 -38.53
CA GLY A 243 2.99 40.96 -39.07
C GLY A 243 1.55 41.03 -38.56
N GLY A 244 1.15 42.09 -37.85
CA GLY A 244 -0.27 42.36 -37.58
C GLY A 244 -1.00 42.86 -38.84
N ALA A 245 -1.40 41.95 -39.72
CA ALA A 245 -2.14 42.26 -40.95
C ALA A 245 -3.43 41.44 -41.03
N ALA A 246 -4.53 42.14 -41.34
CA ALA A 246 -5.91 41.73 -41.21
C ALA A 246 -6.33 40.42 -41.92
N ALA A 247 -7.25 39.68 -41.27
CA ALA A 247 -8.27 38.88 -41.95
C ALA A 247 -9.56 38.90 -41.11
N ALA A 248 -10.57 39.64 -41.57
CA ALA A 248 -11.90 39.66 -40.96
C ALA A 248 -12.74 38.45 -41.41
N PRO A 249 -13.73 37.99 -40.62
CA PRO A 249 -14.66 36.95 -41.06
C PRO A 249 -15.69 37.52 -42.07
N PRO A 250 -15.97 36.84 -43.19
CA PRO A 250 -17.03 37.25 -44.11
C PRO A 250 -18.43 36.92 -43.54
N PRO A 251 -19.48 37.71 -43.88
CA PRO A 251 -20.81 37.57 -43.32
C PRO A 251 -21.67 36.50 -44.00
N ALA A 252 -22.75 36.12 -43.31
CA ALA A 252 -23.74 35.17 -43.80
C ALA A 252 -24.60 35.74 -44.94
N HIS A 253 -25.04 34.87 -45.86
CA HIS A 253 -26.16 35.13 -46.76
C HIS A 253 -27.27 34.10 -46.58
N THR A 254 -28.49 34.63 -46.59
CA THR A 254 -29.77 33.92 -46.60
C THR A 254 -29.98 33.13 -47.89
N ALA A 255 -30.69 31.99 -47.83
CA ALA A 255 -32.09 31.92 -48.30
C ALA A 255 -32.65 30.47 -48.40
N THR A 256 -33.98 30.41 -48.22
CA THR A 256 -34.94 29.40 -48.73
C THR A 256 -35.03 28.01 -48.09
N SER A 257 -36.24 27.70 -47.61
CA SER A 257 -36.76 26.38 -47.24
C SER A 257 -37.25 25.62 -48.50
N PRO A 258 -37.55 24.31 -48.44
CA PRO A 258 -38.90 23.92 -47.99
C PRO A 258 -38.99 22.67 -47.07
N ARG A 259 -40.13 22.57 -46.36
CA ARG A 259 -40.64 21.37 -45.67
C ARG A 259 -40.87 20.20 -46.64
N PRO A 260 -40.90 18.93 -46.15
CA PRO A 260 -42.19 18.37 -45.73
C PRO A 260 -42.30 17.88 -44.27
N SER A 261 -43.55 17.88 -43.83
CA SER A 261 -44.24 17.07 -42.80
C SER A 261 -43.52 15.82 -42.23
N LEU A 262 -43.49 15.65 -40.89
CA LEU A 262 -44.57 15.09 -40.04
C LEU A 262 -44.83 13.59 -40.29
N ILE A 263 -44.27 12.72 -39.43
CA ILE A 263 -45.03 11.63 -38.78
C ILE A 263 -44.62 11.59 -37.31
N HIS A 264 -45.62 11.65 -36.44
CA HIS A 264 -45.53 11.32 -35.02
C HIS A 264 -46.23 9.97 -34.85
N THR A 265 -45.56 9.00 -34.27
CA THR A 265 -46.24 7.80 -33.72
C THR A 265 -45.58 7.44 -32.41
N ASP A 266 -46.27 7.80 -31.33
CA ASP A 266 -46.09 7.24 -30.00
C ASP A 266 -46.83 5.89 -29.89
N ALA A 267 -46.32 4.97 -29.06
CA ALA A 267 -46.93 3.73 -28.53
C ALA A 267 -45.80 2.70 -28.24
N THR A 268 -45.46 2.30 -27.01
CA THR A 268 -46.21 1.57 -25.96
C THR A 268 -46.72 0.17 -26.37
N GLN A 269 -46.39 -0.82 -25.51
CA GLN A 269 -47.21 -2.02 -25.20
C GLN A 269 -47.20 -3.13 -26.28
N ASP A 270 -46.74 -4.37 -26.07
CA ASP A 270 -47.02 -5.40 -25.03
C ASP A 270 -45.76 -6.27 -24.76
N ALA A 271 -45.48 -6.88 -23.60
CA ALA A 271 -46.26 -7.66 -22.63
C ALA A 271 -46.44 -9.17 -22.94
N THR A 272 -46.11 -9.98 -21.93
CA THR A 272 -46.65 -11.31 -21.56
C THR A 272 -46.18 -12.63 -22.21
N HIS A 273 -45.89 -13.57 -21.29
CA HIS A 273 -45.96 -15.04 -21.34
C HIS A 273 -45.05 -15.86 -22.27
N PHE A 274 -44.21 -16.71 -21.64
CA PHE A 274 -44.49 -18.15 -21.56
C PHE A 274 -43.95 -18.77 -20.25
N THR A 275 -44.33 -20.02 -19.96
CA THR A 275 -44.55 -20.54 -18.59
C THR A 275 -43.96 -21.96 -18.40
N HIS A 276 -43.74 -22.39 -17.14
CA HIS A 276 -43.38 -23.79 -16.70
C HIS A 276 -41.98 -24.28 -17.17
N SER A 277 -41.26 -25.26 -16.59
CA SER A 277 -41.37 -26.12 -15.39
C SER A 277 -39.94 -26.72 -15.12
N ILE A 278 -39.61 -27.56 -14.12
CA ILE A 278 -40.36 -28.35 -13.13
C ILE A 278 -39.57 -28.51 -11.79
N LEU A 279 -40.17 -29.17 -10.80
CA LEU A 279 -39.61 -29.57 -9.50
C LEU A 279 -38.86 -30.93 -9.57
N THR A 280 -37.62 -31.04 -9.08
CA THR A 280 -37.02 -32.34 -8.71
C THR A 280 -36.09 -32.22 -7.50
N VAL A 281 -36.50 -32.85 -6.39
CA VAL A 281 -35.66 -33.22 -5.24
C VAL A 281 -35.63 -34.74 -5.16
N PRO A 282 -34.46 -35.39 -5.05
CA PRO A 282 -34.38 -36.76 -4.54
C PRO A 282 -34.06 -36.73 -3.04
N GLN A 283 -34.89 -37.41 -2.26
CA GLN A 283 -34.66 -37.70 -0.84
C GLN A 283 -34.10 -39.13 -0.67
N GLN A 284 -33.54 -39.43 0.51
CA GLN A 284 -33.11 -40.76 1.00
C GLN A 284 -31.88 -41.38 0.27
N GLN A 285 -30.90 -41.94 0.99
CA GLN A 285 -31.06 -43.04 1.95
C GLN A 285 -30.35 -42.86 3.29
N GLN A 286 -31.01 -43.37 4.33
CA GLN A 286 -30.44 -43.68 5.65
C GLN A 286 -30.09 -45.18 5.74
N HIS A 287 -29.31 -45.55 6.77
CA HIS A 287 -28.97 -46.91 7.22
C HIS A 287 -27.97 -47.67 6.32
N HIS A 288 -27.10 -48.55 6.84
CA HIS A 288 -27.10 -49.27 8.13
C HIS A 288 -25.65 -49.52 8.65
N ASN A 289 -25.51 -49.68 9.97
CA ASN A 289 -24.33 -50.19 10.74
C ASN A 289 -23.03 -49.36 10.70
#